data_AF-A0A397A488-F1
#
_entry.id   AF-A0A397A488-F1
#
_cell.length_a   1.000
_cell.length_b   1.000
_cell.length_c   1.000
_cell.angle_alpha   90.00
_cell.angle_beta   90.00
_cell.angle_gamma   90.00
#
_symmetry.space_group_name_H-M   'P 1'
#
loop_
_entity.id
_entity.type
_entity.pdbx_description
1 polymer ?
#
loop_
_entity_poly.entity_id
_entity_poly.type
_entity_poly.pdbx_seq_one_letter_code
_entity_poly.pdbx_strand_id
1 'polypeptide(L)'
;VVEETTPNTRLFRTITPKGIFVNSLQGHFVEANRFIVVMRQVEHDEAHLCDPLHKQQHNMSWCVRTSTEVRQVSPTHILLRVVSHVSHIFRPGGGFVSVDEFAALRGVDVTGIQDDQKDAYVRRELIRRENSDFVPWVQGFMGLMH
;
A
#
# COMPACT_ATOMS: atom_id res chain seq x y z
N VAL A 1 -15.97 -6.11 7.29
CA VAL A 1 -15.46 -5.68 5.96
C VAL A 1 -16.67 -5.43 5.08
N VAL A 2 -16.74 -4.29 4.43
CA VAL A 2 -17.75 -4.04 3.38
C VAL A 2 -17.03 -4.12 2.04
N GLU A 3 -17.46 -5.04 1.19
CA GLU A 3 -16.93 -5.22 -0.18
C GLU A 3 -18.04 -4.86 -1.16
N GLU A 4 -17.79 -3.83 -1.98
CA GLU A 4 -18.64 -3.54 -3.14
C GLU A 4 -17.94 -4.06 -4.38
N THR A 5 -18.66 -4.86 -5.18
CA THR A 5 -18.11 -5.51 -6.36
C THR A 5 -18.86 -5.08 -7.61
N THR A 6 -18.13 -4.55 -8.58
CA THR A 6 -18.58 -4.38 -9.97
C THR A 6 -17.73 -5.29 -10.87
N PRO A 7 -17.98 -5.41 -12.18
CA PRO A 7 -17.36 -6.43 -13.03
C PRO A 7 -15.83 -6.49 -12.97
N ASN A 8 -15.17 -5.35 -12.81
CA ASN A 8 -13.71 -5.23 -12.76
C ASN A 8 -13.20 -4.45 -11.55
N THR A 9 -14.07 -3.97 -10.66
CA THR A 9 -13.68 -3.08 -9.56
C THR A 9 -14.17 -3.61 -8.24
N ARG A 10 -13.31 -3.55 -7.21
CA ARG A 10 -13.63 -3.92 -5.83
C ARG A 10 -13.29 -2.79 -4.89
N LEU A 11 -14.24 -2.37 -4.08
CA LEU A 11 -14.02 -1.41 -2.99
C LEU A 11 -13.94 -2.17 -1.68
N PHE A 12 -12.78 -2.14 -1.03
CA PHE A 12 -12.54 -2.72 0.28
C PHE A 12 -12.59 -1.65 1.37
N ARG A 13 -13.53 -1.82 2.30
CA ARG A 13 -13.62 -1.01 3.52
C ARG A 13 -13.49 -1.88 4.75
N THR A 14 -12.43 -1.64 5.53
CA THR A 14 -12.17 -2.40 6.76
C THR A 14 -11.51 -1.54 7.84
N ILE A 15 -11.66 -1.95 9.10
CA ILE A 15 -10.90 -1.43 10.23
C ILE A 15 -9.96 -2.55 10.66
N THR A 16 -8.66 -2.30 10.64
CA THR A 16 -7.66 -3.27 11.11
C THR A 16 -7.81 -3.51 12.61
N PRO A 17 -7.31 -4.64 13.16
CA PRO A 17 -7.29 -4.87 14.61
C PRO A 17 -6.61 -3.77 15.43
N LYS A 18 -5.75 -2.95 14.78
CA LYS A 18 -5.10 -1.78 15.37
C LYS A 18 -5.95 -0.50 15.31
N GLY A 19 -7.22 -0.59 14.91
CA GLY A 19 -8.15 0.54 14.80
C GLY A 19 -7.95 1.40 13.55
N ILE A 20 -7.13 0.98 12.59
CA ILE A 20 -6.84 1.77 11.39
C ILE A 20 -7.92 1.52 10.34
N PHE A 21 -8.63 2.57 9.93
CA PHE A 21 -9.55 2.51 8.80
C PHE A 21 -8.80 2.43 7.47
N VAL A 22 -9.13 1.42 6.66
CA VAL A 22 -8.57 1.16 5.34
C VAL A 22 -9.71 1.23 4.34
N ASN A 23 -9.59 2.17 3.40
CA ASN A 23 -10.48 2.32 2.26
C ASN A 23 -9.66 2.17 0.98
N SER A 24 -9.86 1.08 0.25
CA SER A 24 -9.09 0.80 -0.96
C SER A 24 -9.96 0.39 -2.12
N LEU A 25 -9.69 1.00 -3.27
CA LEU A 25 -10.26 0.65 -4.55
C LEU A 25 -9.27 -0.23 -5.33
N GLN A 26 -9.75 -1.35 -5.85
CA GLN A 26 -8.98 -2.26 -6.70
C GLN A 26 -9.63 -2.39 -8.06
N GLY A 27 -8.85 -2.30 -9.13
CA GLY A 27 -9.21 -2.69 -10.49
C GLY A 27 -8.55 -4.03 -10.84
N HIS A 28 -9.34 -4.97 -11.34
CA HIS A 28 -8.94 -6.33 -11.71
C HIS A 28 -9.08 -6.48 -13.22
N PHE A 29 -7.99 -6.86 -13.89
CA PHE A 29 -7.96 -7.07 -15.34
C PHE A 29 -7.44 -8.47 -15.62
N VAL A 30 -8.29 -9.32 -16.21
CA VAL A 30 -7.99 -10.72 -16.49
C VAL A 30 -7.89 -10.91 -18.00
N GLU A 31 -6.79 -11.49 -18.45
CA GLU A 31 -6.54 -11.95 -19.82
C GLU A 31 -6.20 -13.46 -19.78
N ALA A 32 -6.10 -14.12 -20.94
CA ALA A 32 -5.93 -15.57 -21.03
C ALA A 32 -4.70 -16.13 -20.28
N ASN A 33 -3.62 -15.36 -20.15
CA ASN A 33 -2.38 -15.77 -19.48
C ASN A 33 -1.83 -14.71 -18.51
N ARG A 34 -2.62 -13.68 -18.21
CA ARG A 34 -2.19 -12.50 -17.47
C ARG A 34 -3.31 -12.00 -16.57
N PHE A 35 -2.96 -11.66 -15.34
CA PHE A 35 -3.85 -11.03 -14.38
C PHE A 35 -3.17 -9.79 -13.83
N ILE A 36 -3.88 -8.66 -13.83
CA ILE A 36 -3.39 -7.39 -13.33
C ILE A 36 -4.34 -6.89 -12.25
N VAL A 37 -3.79 -6.60 -11.08
CA VAL A 37 -4.49 -5.88 -10.01
C VAL A 37 -3.87 -4.51 -9.85
N VAL A 38 -4.70 -3.47 -9.97
CA VAL A 38 -4.32 -2.09 -9.67
C VAL A 38 -5.06 -1.68 -8.40
N MET A 39 -4.32 -1.42 -7.34
CA MET A 39 -4.87 -0.96 -6.07
C MET A 39 -4.57 0.53 -5.88
N ARG A 40 -5.53 1.28 -5.33
CA ARG A 40 -5.36 2.64 -4.84
C ARG A 40 -6.08 2.79 -3.50
N GLN A 41 -5.48 3.51 -2.56
CA GLN A 41 -6.17 3.89 -1.33
C GLN A 41 -7.01 5.16 -1.57
N VAL A 42 -8.24 5.19 -1.07
CA VAL A 42 -9.13 6.36 -1.13
C VAL A 42 -8.88 7.21 0.12
N GLU A 43 -8.37 8.42 -0.08
CA GLU A 43 -7.93 9.30 1.02
C GLU A 43 -9.10 10.02 1.69
N HIS A 44 -10.06 10.50 0.90
CA HIS A 44 -11.22 11.27 1.37
C HIS A 44 -12.49 10.70 0.76
N ASP A 45 -13.30 10.04 1.59
CA ASP A 45 -14.62 9.56 1.20
C ASP A 45 -15.67 10.47 1.86
N GLU A 46 -16.22 11.41 1.09
CA GLU A 46 -17.21 12.38 1.57
C GLU A 46 -18.49 11.69 2.08
N ALA A 47 -18.78 10.48 1.60
CA ALA A 47 -19.93 9.70 2.07
C ALA A 47 -19.69 9.08 3.46
N HIS A 48 -18.46 9.09 3.96
CA HIS A 48 -18.09 8.60 5.29
C HIS A 48 -17.22 9.65 6.00
N LEU A 49 -17.89 10.64 6.60
CA LEU A 49 -17.28 11.52 7.60
C LEU A 49 -16.81 10.64 8.76
N CYS A 50 -15.50 10.38 8.83
CA CYS A 50 -14.93 9.63 9.95
C CYS A 50 -15.22 10.37 11.26
N ASP A 51 -15.85 9.66 12.20
CA ASP A 51 -16.04 10.12 13.58
C ASP A 51 -14.68 10.55 14.16
N PRO A 52 -14.54 11.75 14.75
CA PRO A 52 -13.28 12.27 15.28
C PRO A 52 -12.59 11.35 16.32
N LEU A 53 -13.32 10.40 16.91
CA LEU A 53 -12.76 9.36 17.79
C LEU A 53 -12.07 8.22 17.03
N HIS A 54 -12.53 7.93 15.82
CA HIS A 54 -11.84 7.03 14.93
C HIS A 54 -10.72 7.84 14.30
N LYS A 55 -9.50 7.61 14.80
CA LYS A 55 -8.29 7.96 14.06
C LYS A 55 -8.36 7.19 12.74
N GLN A 56 -9.08 7.73 11.75
CA GLN A 56 -8.58 7.62 10.39
C GLN A 56 -7.15 8.11 10.57
N GLN A 57 -6.18 7.22 10.38
CA GLN A 57 -4.84 7.69 10.22
C GLN A 57 -4.90 8.55 8.95
N HIS A 58 -5.22 9.84 9.12
CA HIS A 58 -4.72 10.90 8.28
C HIS A 58 -3.17 10.87 8.26
N ASN A 59 -2.56 10.02 9.11
CA ASN A 59 -1.19 9.52 9.03
C ASN A 59 -0.94 8.43 7.97
N MET A 60 -1.92 8.08 7.12
CA MET A 60 -1.73 7.18 5.99
C MET A 60 -2.38 7.74 4.72
N SER A 61 -1.99 8.95 4.34
CA SER A 61 -2.10 9.50 2.97
C SER A 61 -1.10 8.84 2.02
N TRP A 62 -1.12 7.51 2.02
CA TRP A 62 -0.48 6.77 0.96
C TRP A 62 -1.49 6.69 -0.18
N CYS A 63 -1.29 7.45 -1.24
CA CYS A 63 -1.62 6.93 -2.55
C CYS A 63 -0.59 5.83 -2.88
N VAL A 64 -0.64 4.70 -2.16
CA VAL A 64 0.01 3.47 -2.60
C VAL A 64 -0.77 3.01 -3.81
N ARG A 65 -0.21 3.31 -4.98
CA ARG A 65 -0.66 2.69 -6.21
C ARG A 65 0.20 1.47 -6.43
N THR A 66 -0.35 0.29 -6.18
CA THR A 66 0.32 -0.96 -6.47
C THR A 66 -0.30 -1.56 -7.72
N SER A 67 0.54 -1.85 -8.70
CA SER A 67 0.18 -2.68 -9.85
C SER A 67 0.88 -4.02 -9.68
N THR A 68 0.08 -5.08 -9.56
CA THR A 68 0.57 -6.46 -9.54
C THR A 68 0.20 -7.12 -10.84
N GLU A 69 1.19 -7.53 -11.62
CA GLU A 69 1.02 -8.36 -12.81
C GLU A 69 1.46 -9.78 -12.49
N VAL A 70 0.55 -10.73 -12.66
CA VAL A 70 0.80 -12.16 -12.65
C VAL A 70 0.69 -12.65 -14.08
N ARG A 71 1.74 -13.24 -14.65
CA ARG A 71 1.73 -13.76 -16.01
C ARG A 71 2.27 -15.18 -16.04
N GLN A 72 1.53 -16.11 -16.64
CA GLN A 72 2.02 -17.44 -16.90
C GLN A 72 2.91 -17.41 -18.15
N VAL A 73 4.19 -17.76 -18.00
CA VAL A 73 5.17 -17.78 -19.10
C VAL A 73 5.34 -19.20 -19.64
N SER A 74 5.15 -20.21 -18.80
CA SER A 74 5.07 -21.63 -19.17
C SER A 74 4.17 -22.38 -18.17
N PRO A 75 3.79 -23.65 -18.43
CA PRO A 75 2.98 -24.44 -17.50
C PRO A 75 3.54 -24.50 -16.06
N THR A 76 4.85 -24.34 -15.90
CA THR A 76 5.55 -24.42 -14.62
C THR A 76 6.12 -23.08 -14.14
N HIS A 77 6.01 -22.01 -14.92
CA HIS A 77 6.63 -20.72 -14.61
C HIS A 77 5.62 -19.58 -14.63
N ILE A 78 5.49 -18.93 -13.48
CA ILE A 78 4.70 -17.71 -13.29
C ILE A 78 5.67 -16.57 -13.04
N LEU A 79 5.50 -15.49 -13.80
CA LEU A 79 6.18 -14.23 -13.60
C LEU A 79 5.28 -13.31 -12.77
N LEU A 80 5.79 -12.84 -11.64
CA LEU A 80 5.13 -11.85 -10.80
C LEU A 80 5.92 -10.54 -10.87
N ARG A 81 5.24 -9.45 -11.21
CA ARG A 81 5.80 -8.08 -11.17
C ARG A 81 4.94 -7.22 -10.28
N VAL A 82 5.58 -6.56 -9.32
CA VAL A 82 4.92 -5.60 -8.43
C VAL A 82 5.59 -4.26 -8.60
N VAL A 83 4.80 -3.23 -8.90
CA VAL A 83 5.25 -1.84 -8.94
C VAL A 83 4.40 -1.06 -7.96
N SER A 84 5.04 -0.46 -6.97
CA SER A 84 4.40 0.38 -5.97
C SER A 84 4.89 1.81 -6.11
N HIS A 85 3.96 2.75 -6.18
CA HIS A 85 4.24 4.18 -6.04
C HIS A 85 3.73 4.66 -4.70
N VAL A 86 4.51 5.47 -4.01
CA VAL A 86 4.20 6.04 -2.70
C VAL A 86 4.28 7.56 -2.82
N SER A 87 3.18 8.26 -2.53
CA SER A 87 3.18 9.72 -2.38
C SER A 87 3.62 10.14 -0.97
N HIS A 88 4.10 11.39 -0.84
CA HIS A 88 4.41 11.99 0.46
C HIS A 88 3.14 12.08 1.32
N ILE A 89 3.29 11.80 2.61
CA ILE A 89 2.18 11.83 3.56
C ILE A 89 1.76 13.30 3.75
N PHE A 90 0.49 13.59 3.48
CA PHE A 90 -0.18 14.85 3.75
C PHE A 90 -1.25 14.69 4.83
N ARG A 91 -1.37 15.68 5.73
CA ARG A 91 -2.39 15.78 6.77
C ARG A 91 -3.26 17.02 6.55
N PRO A 92 -4.60 16.87 6.48
CA PRO A 92 -5.50 18.03 6.49
C PRO A 92 -5.24 18.90 7.72
N GLY A 93 -5.04 20.20 7.53
CA GLY A 93 -4.73 21.18 8.60
C GLY A 93 -3.30 21.13 9.16
N GLY A 94 -2.50 20.10 8.82
CA GLY A 94 -1.13 19.91 9.30
C GLY A 94 -0.04 19.92 8.22
N GLY A 95 -0.42 19.90 6.93
CA GLY A 95 0.52 19.94 5.81
C GLY A 95 1.20 18.60 5.53
N PHE A 96 2.32 18.62 4.79
CA PHE A 96 3.13 17.43 4.55
C PHE A 96 3.86 17.00 5.82
N VAL A 97 3.85 15.69 6.08
CA VAL A 97 4.59 15.06 7.18
C VAL A 97 6.08 15.10 6.89
N SER A 98 6.87 15.47 7.90
CA SER A 98 8.32 15.51 7.77
C SER A 98 8.91 14.11 7.61
N VAL A 99 10.10 14.04 7.00
CA VAL A 99 10.82 12.78 6.82
C VAL A 99 11.14 12.10 8.15
N ASP A 100 11.46 12.88 9.19
CA ASP A 100 11.75 12.36 10.53
C ASP A 100 10.53 11.67 11.15
N GLU A 101 9.36 12.31 11.04
CA GLU A 101 8.12 11.73 11.55
C GLU A 101 7.72 10.48 10.75
N PHE A 102 7.92 10.51 9.44
CA PHE A 102 7.71 9.35 8.58
C PHE A 102 8.64 8.19 8.91
N ALA A 103 9.92 8.47 9.13
CA ALA A 103 10.92 7.49 9.53
C ALA A 103 10.54 6.84 10.87
N ALA A 104 10.15 7.65 11.85
CA ALA A 104 9.67 7.15 13.15
C ALA A 104 8.43 6.25 13.00
N LEU A 105 7.45 6.65 12.17
CA LEU A 105 6.26 5.84 11.89
C LEU A 105 6.61 4.48 11.27
N ARG A 106 7.65 4.44 10.43
CA ARG A 106 8.13 3.23 9.77
C ARG A 106 9.20 2.47 10.55
N GLY A 107 9.58 2.94 11.74
CA GLY A 107 10.65 2.35 12.54
C GLY A 107 12.00 2.35 11.80
N VAL A 108 12.30 3.44 11.10
CA VAL A 108 13.59 3.70 10.45
C VAL A 108 14.34 4.69 11.34
N ASP A 109 15.52 4.31 11.79
CA ASP A 109 16.40 5.21 12.53
C ASP A 109 17.14 6.13 11.56
N VAL A 110 17.03 7.44 11.77
CA VAL A 110 17.69 8.48 10.95
C VAL A 110 18.70 9.28 11.77
N THR A 111 19.03 8.83 12.99
CA THR A 111 19.99 9.49 13.86
C THR A 111 21.35 9.59 13.18
N GLY A 112 21.89 10.81 13.07
CA GLY A 112 23.19 11.07 12.44
C GLY A 112 23.16 11.17 10.91
N ILE A 113 21.99 11.04 10.27
CA ILE A 113 21.84 11.27 8.83
C ILE A 113 21.64 12.77 8.56
N GLN A 114 22.39 13.31 7.58
CA GLN A 114 22.24 14.70 7.15
C GLN A 114 20.84 14.95 6.58
N ASP A 115 20.27 16.11 6.87
CA ASP A 115 18.85 16.42 6.60
C ASP A 115 18.49 16.29 5.11
N ASP A 116 19.38 16.75 4.22
CA ASP A 116 19.27 16.65 2.77
C ASP A 116 19.35 15.21 2.23
N GLN A 117 19.86 14.28 3.03
CA GLN A 117 20.02 12.86 2.68
C GLN A 117 18.94 11.96 3.29
N LYS A 118 18.15 12.45 4.26
CA LYS A 118 17.17 11.65 4.99
C LYS A 118 16.12 11.03 4.07
N ASP A 119 15.58 11.80 3.14
CA ASP A 119 14.58 11.30 2.17
C ASP A 119 15.09 10.09 1.38
N ALA A 120 16.29 10.22 0.81
CA ALA A 120 16.91 9.18 0.02
C ALA A 120 17.30 7.96 0.88
N TYR A 121 17.72 8.20 2.12
CA TYR A 121 18.03 7.14 3.07
C TYR A 121 16.77 6.34 3.44
N VAL A 122 15.71 7.00 3.91
CA VAL A 122 14.46 6.36 4.32
C VAL A 122 13.84 5.60 3.15
N ARG A 123 13.82 6.19 1.95
CA ARG A 123 13.32 5.50 0.74
C ARG A 123 14.07 4.20 0.45
N ARG A 124 15.41 4.23 0.49
CA ARG A 124 16.24 3.04 0.25
C ARG A 124 15.99 1.96 1.29
N GLU A 125 15.87 2.35 2.56
CA GLU A 125 15.62 1.41 3.64
C GLU A 125 14.24 0.75 3.53
N LEU A 126 13.21 1.52 3.15
CA LEU A 126 11.87 0.97 2.89
C LEU A 126 11.88 -0.01 1.71
N ILE A 127 12.52 0.33 0.59
CA ILE A 127 12.65 -0.58 -0.57
C ILE A 127 13.40 -1.85 -0.17
N ARG A 128 14.46 -1.74 0.64
CA ARG A 128 15.22 -2.89 1.13
C ARG A 128 14.34 -3.84 1.96
N ARG A 129 13.53 -3.30 2.87
CA ARG A 129 12.58 -4.06 3.71
C ARG A 129 11.47 -4.70 2.86
N GLU A 130 10.88 -3.94 1.94
CA GLU A 130 9.86 -4.49 1.02
C GLU A 130 10.41 -5.64 0.17
N ASN A 131 11.65 -5.52 -0.32
CA ASN A 131 12.31 -6.58 -1.07
C ASN A 131 12.62 -7.81 -0.19
N SER A 132 12.99 -7.65 1.08
CA SER A 132 13.21 -8.79 1.99
C SER A 132 11.89 -9.50 2.32
N ASP A 133 10.80 -8.76 2.43
CA ASP A 133 9.48 -9.28 2.76
C ASP A 133 8.75 -9.84 1.52
N PHE A 134 9.25 -9.53 0.32
CA PHE A 134 8.64 -9.93 -0.94
C PHE A 134 8.53 -11.45 -1.08
N VAL A 135 9.62 -12.19 -0.87
CA VAL A 135 9.61 -13.66 -1.03
C VAL A 135 8.63 -14.34 -0.04
N PRO A 136 8.67 -14.03 1.27
CA PRO A 136 7.67 -14.53 2.22
C PRO A 136 6.22 -14.18 1.82
N TRP A 137 5.99 -12.95 1.34
CA TRP A 137 4.66 -12.51 0.90
C TRP A 137 4.16 -13.31 -0.31
N VAL A 138 5.02 -13.53 -1.32
CA VAL A 138 4.69 -14.36 -2.49
C VAL A 138 4.39 -15.80 -2.08
N GLN A 139 5.19 -16.38 -1.18
CA GLN A 139 4.95 -17.73 -0.67
C GLN A 139 3.61 -17.83 0.09
N GLY A 140 3.29 -16.83 0.91
CA GLY A 140 1.98 -16.75 1.59
C GLY A 140 0.83 -16.65 0.59
N PHE A 141 0.96 -15.82 -0.44
CA PHE A 141 -0.04 -15.68 -1.49
C PHE A 141 -0.24 -16.98 -2.28
N MET A 142 0.85 -17.64 -2.69
CA MET A 142 0.80 -18.93 -3.38
C MET A 142 0.19 -20.03 -2.50
N GLY A 143 0.48 -20.03 -1.20
CA GLY A 143 -0.10 -20.97 -0.24
C GLY A 143 -1.61 -20.80 -0.03
N LEU A 144 -2.17 -19.62 -0.32
CA LEU A 144 -3.62 -19.36 -0.26
C LEU A 144 -4.36 -19.75 -1.56
N MET A 145 -3.62 -20.10 -2.62
CA MET A 145 -4.15 -20.49 -3.93
C MET A 145 -4.23 -22.03 -4.11
N HIS A 146 -3.77 -22.79 -3.11
CA HIS A 146 -3.88 -24.26 -3.01
C HIS A 146 -5.04 -24.64 -2.10
#